data_AF-A0A9E6VHL5-F1
#
_entry.id   AF-A0A9E6VHL5-F1
#
_cell.length_a   1.000
_cell.length_b   1.000
_cell.length_c   1.000
_cell.angle_alpha   90.00
_cell.angle_beta   90.00
_cell.angle_gamma   90.00
#
_symmetry.space_group_name_H-M   'P 1'
#
loop_
_entity.id
_entity.type
_entity.pdbx_description
1 polymer ?
#
loop_
_entity_poly.entity_id
_entity_poly.type
_entity_poly.pdbx_seq_one_letter_code
_entity_poly.pdbx_strand_id
1 'polypeptide(L)'
;MEIIDQAWQYKMSLLPILAVYFVFEISTLVRRFTRIAYTPIYFMFFPLGHADSLYSYYFNEDDLYIGASQTPEEKRRTRKKIISISVFSMVFATVFNPAIAGIFAAYFVTASQYKEFFWFLIIIKTAMIMFSLYNVRRISFVSRSGSFPWLALIYISYILIVSRVVDVSYHWAATAVDQVGGLGLIFAIIDFVIFDFLIYIIFVALGGAAISYWMTDPDNIPEMEVFVTPELINEE
;
A
#
# COMPACT_ATOMS: atom_id res chain seq x y z
N MET A 1 40.94 0.07 -0.41
CA MET A 1 41.05 -1.11 -1.29
C MET A 1 40.11 -2.21 -0.82
N GLU A 2 40.17 -2.61 0.44
CA GLU A 2 39.37 -3.72 0.98
C GLU A 2 37.85 -3.64 0.74
N ILE A 3 37.23 -2.45 0.91
CA ILE A 3 35.80 -2.24 0.63
C ILE A 3 35.48 -2.37 -0.87
N ILE A 4 36.37 -1.91 -1.74
CA ILE A 4 36.19 -1.95 -3.19
C ILE A 4 36.32 -3.40 -3.67
N ASP A 5 37.28 -4.15 -3.14
CA ASP A 5 37.46 -5.57 -3.45
C ASP A 5 36.29 -6.42 -2.93
N GLN A 6 35.79 -6.13 -1.72
CA GLN A 6 34.58 -6.77 -1.18
C GLN A 6 33.35 -6.49 -2.04
N ALA A 7 33.16 -5.25 -2.49
CA ALA A 7 32.07 -4.90 -3.39
C ALA A 7 32.21 -5.58 -4.77
N TRP A 8 33.44 -5.71 -5.28
CA TRP A 8 33.72 -6.34 -6.56
C TRP A 8 33.52 -7.85 -6.57
N GLN A 9 33.82 -8.51 -5.44
CA GLN A 9 33.66 -9.96 -5.28
C GLN A 9 32.28 -10.37 -4.76
N TYR A 10 31.44 -9.41 -4.41
CA TYR A 10 30.13 -9.65 -3.84
C TYR A 10 29.22 -10.43 -4.81
N LYS A 11 28.69 -11.56 -4.35
CA LYS A 11 27.73 -12.40 -5.09
C LYS A 11 26.38 -12.34 -4.41
N MET A 12 25.44 -11.64 -5.02
CA MET A 12 24.07 -11.54 -4.53
C MET A 12 23.36 -12.90 -4.58
N SER A 13 22.74 -13.29 -3.47
CA SER A 13 21.94 -14.52 -3.37
C SER A 13 20.55 -14.32 -3.97
N LEU A 14 20.49 -14.23 -5.30
CA LEU A 14 19.29 -13.84 -6.03
C LEU A 14 18.05 -14.69 -5.68
N LEU A 15 18.17 -16.02 -5.68
CA LEU A 15 17.03 -16.92 -5.48
C LEU A 15 16.42 -16.79 -4.06
N PRO A 16 17.20 -16.86 -2.96
CA PRO A 16 16.69 -16.57 -1.62
C PRO A 16 15.99 -15.20 -1.50
N ILE A 17 16.60 -14.15 -2.05
CA ILE A 17 16.06 -12.79 -1.99
C ILE A 17 14.71 -12.71 -2.71
N LEU A 18 14.63 -13.25 -3.92
CA LEU A 18 13.40 -13.26 -4.70
C LEU A 18 12.31 -14.08 -4.00
N ALA A 19 12.64 -15.21 -3.38
CA ALA A 19 11.67 -16.01 -2.64
C ALA A 19 11.01 -15.22 -1.50
N VAL A 20 11.82 -14.56 -0.65
CA VAL A 20 11.30 -13.71 0.44
C VAL A 20 10.52 -12.52 -0.14
N TYR A 21 11.00 -11.92 -1.24
CA TYR A 21 10.30 -10.83 -1.91
C TYR A 21 8.94 -11.25 -2.48
N PHE A 22 8.80 -12.47 -3.01
CA PHE A 22 7.50 -12.99 -3.45
C PHE A 22 6.54 -13.21 -2.28
N VAL A 23 7.04 -13.66 -1.12
CA VAL A 23 6.24 -13.75 0.11
C VAL A 23 5.78 -12.35 0.55
N PHE A 24 6.66 -11.36 0.49
CA PHE A 24 6.31 -9.96 0.75
C PHE A 24 5.23 -9.45 -0.21
N GLU A 25 5.27 -9.83 -1.48
CA GLU A 25 4.28 -9.39 -2.49
C GLU A 25 3.03 -10.28 -2.54
N ILE A 26 2.88 -11.31 -1.70
CA ILE A 26 1.85 -12.33 -1.89
C ILE A 26 0.44 -11.75 -1.95
N SER A 27 0.08 -10.84 -1.04
CA SER A 27 -1.25 -10.23 -1.06
C SER A 27 -1.44 -9.28 -2.24
N THR A 28 -0.36 -8.65 -2.71
CA THR A 28 -0.37 -7.82 -3.93
C THR A 28 -0.57 -8.68 -5.18
N LEU A 29 0.09 -9.83 -5.26
CA LEU A 29 -0.05 -10.78 -6.36
C LEU A 29 -1.45 -11.39 -6.37
N VAL A 30 -1.92 -11.91 -5.23
CA VAL A 30 -3.29 -12.44 -5.08
C VAL A 30 -4.31 -11.38 -5.47
N ARG A 31 -4.15 -10.13 -5.01
CA ARG A 31 -5.00 -9.01 -5.43
C ARG A 31 -4.99 -8.81 -6.95
N ARG A 32 -3.81 -8.79 -7.57
CA ARG A 32 -3.68 -8.57 -9.02
C ARG A 32 -4.31 -9.69 -9.84
N PHE A 33 -4.19 -10.95 -9.40
CA PHE A 33 -4.76 -12.10 -10.10
C PHE A 33 -6.27 -12.24 -9.90
N THR A 34 -6.75 -12.02 -8.68
CA THR A 34 -8.18 -12.18 -8.35
C THR A 34 -9.04 -11.02 -8.85
N ARG A 35 -8.43 -9.90 -9.26
CA ARG A 35 -9.13 -8.65 -9.59
C ARG A 35 -10.08 -8.18 -8.47
N ILE A 36 -9.90 -8.68 -7.26
CA ILE A 36 -10.58 -8.16 -6.08
C ILE A 36 -9.93 -6.80 -5.86
N ALA A 37 -10.63 -5.74 -6.31
CA ALA A 37 -10.18 -4.36 -6.30
C ALA A 37 -9.59 -3.99 -4.92
N TYR A 38 -8.62 -3.09 -4.82
CA TYR A 38 -8.91 -1.67 -4.66
C TYR A 38 -7.57 -0.91 -4.73
N THR A 39 -7.49 0.20 -5.47
CA THR A 39 -6.48 1.23 -5.24
C THR A 39 -7.02 2.61 -5.67
N PRO A 40 -6.76 3.68 -4.90
CA PRO A 40 -7.38 4.99 -5.10
C PRO A 40 -6.89 5.68 -6.37
N ILE A 41 -7.79 6.43 -7.02
CA ILE A 41 -7.44 7.32 -8.14
C ILE A 41 -6.49 8.46 -7.70
N TYR A 42 -6.44 8.80 -6.42
CA TYR A 42 -5.49 9.79 -5.89
C TYR A 42 -4.17 9.20 -5.36
N PHE A 43 -3.95 7.91 -5.56
CA PHE A 43 -2.67 7.23 -5.39
C PHE A 43 -2.51 6.24 -6.55
N MET A 44 -2.16 6.74 -7.74
CA MET A 44 -1.94 5.91 -8.93
C MET A 44 -0.93 4.75 -8.68
N PHE A 45 -0.17 4.80 -7.57
CA PHE A 45 0.63 3.67 -7.15
C PHE A 45 0.78 3.56 -5.62
N PHE A 46 -0.22 3.07 -4.87
CA PHE A 46 0.15 2.28 -3.69
C PHE A 46 -0.82 1.18 -3.24
N PRO A 47 -0.39 -0.10 -3.25
CA PRO A 47 0.70 -0.67 -4.05
C PRO A 47 0.12 -1.42 -5.24
N LEU A 48 0.28 -0.89 -6.46
CA LEU A 48 -0.11 -1.53 -7.73
C LEU A 48 -1.59 -1.43 -8.09
N GLY A 49 -1.92 -0.29 -8.70
CA GLY A 49 -3.25 0.10 -9.09
C GLY A 49 -3.84 -0.66 -10.28
N HIS A 50 -5.16 -0.77 -10.23
CA HIS A 50 -6.09 -0.44 -11.32
C HIS A 50 -7.12 0.52 -10.72
N ALA A 51 -7.62 1.48 -11.51
CA ALA A 51 -8.72 2.33 -11.11
C ALA A 51 -9.92 1.43 -10.74
N ASP A 52 -10.27 1.42 -9.47
CA ASP A 52 -11.45 0.70 -9.01
C ASP A 52 -12.69 1.49 -9.44
N SER A 53 -13.64 0.78 -10.06
CA SER A 53 -14.92 1.34 -10.49
C SER A 53 -15.64 2.05 -9.35
N LEU A 54 -15.39 1.68 -8.09
CA LEU A 54 -15.99 2.33 -6.92
C LEU A 54 -15.48 3.75 -6.69
N TYR A 55 -14.22 4.05 -7.02
CA TYR A 55 -13.71 5.42 -6.94
C TYR A 55 -14.10 6.24 -8.17
N SER A 56 -14.07 5.66 -9.37
CA SER A 56 -14.54 6.37 -10.57
C SER A 56 -16.03 6.71 -10.42
N TYR A 57 -16.82 5.80 -9.87
CA TYR A 57 -18.23 6.04 -9.55
C TYR A 57 -18.42 7.10 -8.45
N TYR A 58 -17.58 7.10 -7.41
CA TYR A 58 -17.68 8.07 -6.32
C TYR A 58 -17.27 9.51 -6.72
N PHE A 59 -16.26 9.63 -7.58
CA PHE A 59 -15.71 10.91 -8.06
C PHE A 59 -16.29 11.36 -9.40
N ASN A 60 -17.29 10.64 -9.95
CA ASN A 60 -17.90 10.92 -11.26
C ASN A 60 -16.90 10.92 -12.43
N GLU A 61 -15.85 10.10 -12.32
CA GLU A 61 -14.80 9.93 -13.34
C GLU A 61 -15.03 8.65 -14.18
N ASP A 62 -16.23 8.07 -14.15
CA ASP A 62 -16.56 6.90 -14.96
C ASP A 62 -16.97 7.29 -16.39
N ASP A 63 -16.53 6.49 -17.38
CA ASP A 63 -16.75 6.77 -18.82
C ASP A 63 -18.24 6.89 -19.20
N LEU A 64 -19.14 6.38 -18.35
CA LEU A 64 -20.59 6.38 -18.56
C LEU A 64 -21.34 7.36 -17.64
N TYR A 65 -20.63 8.14 -16.82
CA TYR A 65 -21.20 9.11 -15.86
C TYR A 65 -22.30 8.56 -14.92
N ILE A 66 -22.31 7.24 -14.68
CA ILE A 66 -23.27 6.59 -13.80
C ILE A 66 -23.07 7.07 -12.36
N GLY A 67 -21.86 7.51 -11.99
CA GLY A 67 -21.57 8.09 -10.68
C GLY A 67 -22.39 9.35 -10.37
N ALA A 68 -22.70 10.15 -11.40
CA ALA A 68 -23.43 11.40 -11.25
C ALA A 68 -24.89 11.19 -10.83
N SER A 69 -25.47 10.01 -11.06
CA SER A 69 -26.85 9.68 -10.67
C SER A 69 -26.98 9.17 -9.23
N GLN A 70 -25.90 9.10 -8.46
CA GLN A 70 -25.95 8.61 -7.08
C GLN A 70 -26.73 9.56 -6.17
N THR A 71 -27.62 8.99 -5.36
CA THR A 71 -28.24 9.72 -4.25
C THR A 71 -27.20 10.05 -3.17
N PRO A 72 -27.44 11.09 -2.32
CA PRO A 72 -26.53 11.40 -1.21
C PRO A 72 -26.28 10.23 -0.25
N GLU A 73 -27.26 9.36 -0.05
CA GLU A 73 -27.14 8.17 0.79
C GLU A 73 -26.25 7.10 0.16
N GLU A 74 -26.40 6.83 -1.13
CA GLU A 74 -25.54 5.92 -1.89
C GLU A 74 -24.11 6.40 -1.92
N LYS A 75 -23.89 7.71 -2.13
CA LYS A 75 -22.56 8.32 -2.10
C LYS A 75 -21.90 8.14 -0.74
N ARG A 76 -22.63 8.36 0.37
CA ARG A 76 -22.15 8.09 1.74
C ARG A 76 -21.81 6.62 1.97
N ARG A 77 -22.61 5.69 1.44
CA ARG A 77 -22.35 4.24 1.54
C ARG A 77 -21.10 3.85 0.78
N THR A 78 -20.93 4.35 -0.44
CA THR A 78 -19.73 4.15 -1.27
C THR A 78 -18.48 4.69 -0.56
N ARG A 79 -18.56 5.89 0.01
CA ARG A 79 -17.48 6.49 0.80
C ARG A 79 -17.02 5.59 1.96
N LYS A 80 -17.97 5.07 2.75
CA LYS A 80 -17.64 4.14 3.86
C LYS A 80 -16.92 2.90 3.36
N LYS A 81 -17.39 2.31 2.25
CA LYS A 81 -16.78 1.13 1.63
C LYS A 81 -15.35 1.41 1.19
N ILE A 82 -15.14 2.55 0.53
CA ILE A 82 -13.82 3.06 0.13
C ILE A 82 -12.88 3.16 1.32
N ILE A 83 -13.31 3.82 2.41
CA ILE A 83 -12.48 4.01 3.60
C ILE A 83 -12.12 2.66 4.22
N SER A 84 -13.09 1.77 4.40
CA SER A 84 -12.84 0.45 4.97
C SER A 84 -11.81 -0.34 4.18
N ILE A 85 -11.94 -0.39 2.85
CA ILE A 85 -11.06 -1.22 2.03
C ILE A 85 -9.66 -0.61 1.94
N SER A 86 -9.55 0.72 1.94
CA SER A 86 -8.28 1.43 2.05
C SER A 86 -7.56 1.07 3.36
N VAL A 87 -8.27 1.10 4.50
CA VAL A 87 -7.73 0.73 5.82
C VAL A 87 -7.21 -0.70 5.83
N PHE A 88 -8.02 -1.67 5.40
CA PHE A 88 -7.59 -3.07 5.36
C PHE A 88 -6.37 -3.25 4.45
N SER A 89 -6.41 -2.67 3.25
CA SER A 89 -5.31 -2.77 2.29
C SER A 89 -4.01 -2.19 2.84
N MET A 90 -4.09 -1.08 3.56
CA MET A 90 -2.94 -0.44 4.18
C MET A 90 -2.35 -1.34 5.28
N VAL A 91 -3.17 -1.87 6.19
CA VAL A 91 -2.71 -2.78 7.24
C VAL A 91 -2.04 -4.02 6.65
N PHE A 92 -2.60 -4.62 5.60
CA PHE A 92 -1.97 -5.76 4.93
C PHE A 92 -0.63 -5.40 4.29
N ALA A 93 -0.57 -4.27 3.58
CA ALA A 93 0.61 -3.86 2.84
C ALA A 93 1.75 -3.33 3.73
N THR A 94 1.45 -2.74 4.89
CA THR A 94 2.45 -2.12 5.78
C THR A 94 2.77 -2.95 7.01
N VAL A 95 1.88 -3.86 7.42
CA VAL A 95 2.06 -4.66 8.63
C VAL A 95 2.12 -6.15 8.33
N PHE A 96 1.05 -6.73 7.77
CA PHE A 96 0.99 -8.19 7.63
C PHE A 96 2.00 -8.76 6.64
N ASN A 97 2.06 -8.29 5.39
CA ASN A 97 3.03 -8.85 4.45
C ASN A 97 4.48 -8.60 4.91
N PRO A 98 4.85 -7.39 5.36
CA PRO A 98 6.17 -7.14 5.92
C PRO A 98 6.52 -8.10 7.07
N ALA A 99 5.59 -8.34 8.00
CA ALA A 99 5.81 -9.23 9.13
C ALA A 99 5.99 -10.69 8.68
N ILE A 100 5.11 -11.17 7.79
CA ILE A 100 5.20 -12.53 7.23
C ILE A 100 6.52 -12.71 6.47
N ALA A 101 6.95 -11.71 5.69
CA ALA A 101 8.22 -11.76 4.99
C ALA A 101 9.43 -11.80 5.94
N GLY A 102 9.40 -11.01 7.01
CA GLY A 102 10.44 -11.03 8.05
C GLY A 102 10.53 -12.38 8.76
N ILE A 103 9.38 -12.94 9.17
CA ILE A 103 9.31 -14.27 9.79
C ILE A 103 9.80 -15.35 8.81
N PHE A 104 9.32 -15.32 7.56
CA PHE A 104 9.75 -16.26 6.52
C PHE A 104 11.26 -16.17 6.27
N ALA A 105 11.83 -14.96 6.23
CA ALA A 105 13.26 -14.77 6.08
C ALA A 105 14.05 -15.42 7.22
N ALA A 106 13.59 -15.29 8.47
CA ALA A 106 14.26 -15.90 9.62
C ALA A 106 14.34 -17.44 9.53
N TYR A 107 13.39 -18.08 8.86
CA TYR A 107 13.36 -19.53 8.68
C TYR A 107 14.20 -20.04 7.51
N PHE A 108 14.17 -19.32 6.39
CA PHE A 108 14.63 -19.85 5.11
C PHE A 108 15.92 -19.24 4.60
N VAL A 109 16.37 -18.12 5.17
CA VAL A 109 17.58 -17.43 4.72
C VAL A 109 18.54 -17.15 5.86
N THR A 110 19.83 -17.08 5.53
CA THR A 110 20.87 -16.69 6.49
C THR A 110 20.81 -15.20 6.82
N ALA A 111 21.42 -14.79 7.94
CA ALA A 111 21.50 -13.37 8.31
C ALA A 111 22.18 -12.48 7.25
N SER A 112 23.13 -13.03 6.49
CA SER A 112 23.71 -12.31 5.35
C SER A 112 22.67 -12.08 4.27
N GLN A 113 21.98 -13.15 3.83
CA GLN A 113 20.94 -13.11 2.80
C GLN A 113 19.75 -12.23 3.18
N TYR A 114 19.38 -12.20 4.47
CA TYR A 114 18.38 -11.28 4.99
C TYR A 114 18.75 -9.81 4.74
N LYS A 115 20.01 -9.41 4.99
CA LYS A 115 20.47 -8.05 4.71
C LYS A 115 20.38 -7.71 3.22
N GLU A 116 20.71 -8.67 2.35
CA GLU A 116 20.57 -8.51 0.89
C GLU A 116 19.10 -8.28 0.51
N PHE A 117 18.20 -9.10 1.06
CA PHE A 117 16.76 -8.95 0.86
C PHE A 117 16.23 -7.62 1.40
N PHE A 118 16.63 -7.21 2.60
CA PHE A 118 16.19 -5.98 3.23
C PHE A 118 16.53 -4.75 2.38
N TRP A 119 17.78 -4.66 1.92
CA TRP A 119 18.20 -3.58 1.05
C TRP A 119 17.57 -3.65 -0.33
N PHE A 120 17.45 -4.85 -0.90
CA PHE A 120 16.73 -5.05 -2.16
C PHE A 120 15.28 -4.55 -2.08
N LEU A 121 14.56 -4.90 -1.00
CA LEU A 121 13.19 -4.45 -0.76
C LEU A 121 13.10 -2.92 -0.69
N ILE A 122 13.96 -2.28 0.11
CA ILE A 122 13.96 -0.82 0.26
C ILE A 122 14.25 -0.13 -1.07
N ILE A 123 15.26 -0.59 -1.82
CA ILE A 123 15.65 0.00 -3.11
C ILE A 123 14.50 -0.12 -4.11
N ILE A 124 13.93 -1.32 -4.26
CA ILE A 124 12.83 -1.57 -5.20
C ILE A 124 11.60 -0.74 -4.82
N LYS A 125 11.20 -0.72 -3.55
CA LYS A 125 10.04 0.06 -3.10
C LYS A 125 10.24 1.56 -3.27
N THR A 126 11.44 2.05 -2.97
CA THR A 126 11.80 3.46 -3.20
C THR A 126 11.72 3.80 -4.68
N ALA A 127 12.28 2.96 -5.57
CA ALA A 127 12.23 3.18 -7.02
C ALA A 127 10.78 3.21 -7.54
N MET A 128 9.93 2.29 -7.09
CA MET A 128 8.51 2.25 -7.46
C MET A 128 7.76 3.50 -6.96
N ILE A 129 8.05 3.95 -5.74
CA ILE A 129 7.46 5.17 -5.16
C ILE A 129 7.93 6.43 -5.91
N MET A 130 9.20 6.49 -6.29
CA MET A 130 9.72 7.61 -7.08
C MET A 130 9.07 7.67 -8.46
N PHE A 131 8.91 6.53 -9.12
CA PHE A 131 8.17 6.43 -10.37
C PHE A 131 6.71 6.87 -10.20
N SER A 132 6.08 6.47 -9.10
CA SER A 132 4.73 6.91 -8.74
C SER A 132 4.61 8.41 -8.63
N LEU A 133 5.44 9.02 -7.78
CA LEU A 133 5.43 10.45 -7.53
C LEU A 133 5.69 11.25 -8.81
N TYR A 134 6.61 10.75 -9.65
CA TYR A 134 6.90 11.37 -10.94
C TYR A 134 5.67 11.41 -11.87
N ASN A 135 4.95 10.29 -11.96
CA ASN A 135 3.75 10.20 -12.78
C ASN A 135 2.61 11.03 -12.23
N VAL A 136 2.39 10.97 -10.91
CA VAL A 136 1.32 11.71 -10.24
C VAL A 136 1.51 13.23 -10.38
N ARG A 137 2.76 13.72 -10.37
CA ARG A 137 3.06 15.14 -10.59
C ARG A 137 2.58 15.66 -11.95
N ARG A 138 2.43 14.78 -12.94
CA ARG A 138 1.94 15.14 -14.28
C ARG A 138 0.41 15.21 -14.38
N ILE A 139 -0.32 14.83 -13.34
CA ILE A 139 -1.78 14.88 -13.29
C ILE A 139 -2.23 16.28 -12.82
N SER A 140 -3.08 16.95 -13.61
CA SER A 140 -3.51 18.34 -13.39
C SER A 140 -4.19 18.57 -12.03
N PHE A 141 -4.95 17.59 -11.54
CA PHE A 141 -5.64 17.65 -10.25
C PHE A 141 -4.68 17.73 -9.05
N VAL A 142 -3.60 16.94 -9.06
CA VAL A 142 -2.64 16.91 -7.94
C VAL A 142 -1.79 18.17 -7.91
N SER A 143 -1.44 18.71 -9.07
CA SER A 143 -0.73 20.00 -9.14
C SER A 143 -1.56 21.18 -8.65
N ARG A 144 -2.90 21.13 -8.75
CA ARG A 144 -3.80 22.23 -8.34
C ARG A 144 -4.24 22.14 -6.87
N SER A 145 -4.37 20.93 -6.33
CA SER A 145 -4.85 20.70 -4.96
C SER A 145 -3.81 20.87 -3.86
N GLY A 146 -2.51 21.02 -4.20
CA GLY A 146 -1.45 21.10 -3.19
C GLY A 146 -1.26 19.82 -2.37
N SER A 147 -1.83 18.70 -2.81
CA SER A 147 -1.81 17.40 -2.13
C SER A 147 -0.49 16.63 -2.29
N PHE A 148 0.38 17.08 -3.19
CA PHE A 148 1.63 16.40 -3.52
C PHE A 148 2.61 16.22 -2.34
N PRO A 149 2.85 17.22 -1.46
CA PRO A 149 3.75 17.04 -0.31
C PRO A 149 3.20 16.01 0.69
N TRP A 150 1.88 15.97 0.89
CA TRP A 150 1.22 15.00 1.76
C TRP A 150 1.35 13.58 1.21
N LEU A 151 1.15 13.42 -0.09
CA LEU A 151 1.37 12.17 -0.81
C LEU A 151 2.82 11.67 -0.64
N ALA A 152 3.81 12.54 -0.80
CA ALA A 152 5.21 12.20 -0.59
C ALA A 152 5.51 11.80 0.87
N LEU A 153 4.95 12.51 1.85
CA LEU A 153 5.08 12.18 3.26
C LEU A 153 4.52 10.78 3.57
N ILE A 154 3.32 10.46 3.07
CA ILE A 154 2.68 9.15 3.23
C ILE A 154 3.58 8.04 2.68
N TYR A 155 4.21 8.26 1.52
CA TYR A 155 5.14 7.30 0.95
C TYR A 155 6.42 7.10 1.76
N ILE A 156 6.97 8.18 2.32
CA ILE A 156 8.14 8.09 3.20
C ILE A 156 7.77 7.29 4.45
N SER A 157 6.66 7.63 5.09
CA SER A 157 6.14 6.90 6.26
C SER A 157 5.91 5.43 5.94
N TYR A 158 5.36 5.12 4.77
CA TYR A 158 5.18 3.74 4.31
C TYR A 158 6.51 2.97 4.29
N ILE A 159 7.56 3.51 3.67
CA ILE A 159 8.86 2.82 3.58
C ILE A 159 9.43 2.59 4.97
N LEU A 160 9.34 3.58 5.87
CA LEU A 160 9.85 3.49 7.24
C LEU A 160 9.09 2.44 8.06
N ILE A 161 7.77 2.38 7.94
CA ILE A 161 6.95 1.38 8.64
C ILE A 161 7.29 -0.01 8.11
N VAL A 162 7.33 -0.19 6.79
CA VAL A 162 7.65 -1.49 6.19
C VAL A 162 9.04 -1.97 6.58
N SER A 163 10.06 -1.11 6.49
CA SER A 163 11.42 -1.49 6.87
C SER A 163 11.48 -1.85 8.35
N ARG A 164 10.85 -1.08 9.22
CA ARG A 164 10.79 -1.37 10.65
C ARG A 164 10.09 -2.69 10.95
N VAL A 165 8.94 -2.95 10.33
CA VAL A 165 8.16 -4.17 10.55
C VAL A 165 8.95 -5.40 10.08
N VAL A 166 9.48 -5.39 8.85
CA VAL A 166 10.30 -6.50 8.33
C VAL A 166 11.44 -6.82 9.29
N ASP A 167 12.13 -5.78 9.77
CA ASP A 167 13.32 -5.93 10.61
C ASP A 167 13.02 -6.47 12.01
N VAL A 168 12.00 -5.90 12.67
CA VAL A 168 11.55 -6.40 13.97
C VAL A 168 11.06 -7.84 13.86
N SER A 169 10.28 -8.17 12.82
CA SER A 169 9.75 -9.52 12.61
C SER A 169 10.84 -10.54 12.32
N TYR A 170 11.87 -10.19 11.56
CA TYR A 170 13.02 -11.07 11.35
C TYR A 170 13.77 -11.36 12.66
N HIS A 171 14.14 -10.32 13.42
CA HIS A 171 14.93 -10.48 14.65
C HIS A 171 14.15 -11.22 15.75
N TRP A 172 12.86 -10.92 15.87
CA TRP A 172 11.97 -11.65 16.77
C TRP A 172 11.90 -13.13 16.37
N ALA A 173 11.63 -13.43 15.09
CA ALA A 173 11.47 -14.81 14.64
C ALA A 173 12.77 -15.61 14.77
N ALA A 174 13.92 -15.01 14.43
CA ALA A 174 15.22 -15.64 14.61
C ALA A 174 15.45 -16.05 16.07
N THR A 175 15.10 -15.17 17.01
CA THR A 175 15.23 -15.45 18.45
C THR A 175 14.21 -16.50 18.93
N ALA A 176 12.98 -16.43 18.44
CA ALA A 176 11.90 -17.34 18.83
C ALA A 176 12.15 -18.78 18.33
N VAL A 177 12.72 -18.95 17.13
CA VAL A 177 13.09 -20.27 16.60
C VAL A 177 14.09 -20.98 17.52
N ASP A 178 15.08 -20.25 18.03
CA ASP A 178 16.10 -20.80 18.93
C ASP A 178 15.53 -21.17 20.31
N GLN A 179 14.48 -20.50 20.77
CA GLN A 179 13.91 -20.69 22.11
C GLN A 179 12.82 -21.76 22.19
N VAL A 180 11.88 -21.76 21.22
CA VAL A 180 10.63 -22.54 21.33
C VAL A 180 10.50 -23.62 20.24
N GLY A 181 11.43 -23.64 19.27
CA GLY A 181 11.38 -24.52 18.10
C GLY A 181 10.20 -24.22 17.16
N GLY A 182 10.08 -25.00 16.08
CA GLY A 182 9.11 -24.73 15.00
C GLY A 182 7.63 -24.85 15.40
N LEU A 183 7.28 -25.82 16.26
CA LEU A 183 5.88 -26.02 16.70
C LEU A 183 5.45 -25.01 17.78
N GLY A 184 6.37 -24.57 18.64
CA GLY A 184 6.12 -23.52 19.63
C GLY A 184 5.93 -22.15 19.00
N LEU A 185 6.48 -21.94 17.79
CA LEU A 185 6.40 -20.66 17.10
C LEU A 185 4.98 -20.28 16.66
N ILE A 186 4.10 -21.23 16.37
CA ILE A 186 2.71 -20.91 15.99
C ILE A 186 1.99 -20.19 17.13
N PHE A 187 2.20 -20.62 18.37
CA PHE A 187 1.63 -19.95 19.55
C PHE A 187 2.37 -18.64 19.83
N ALA A 188 3.69 -18.61 19.66
CA ALA A 188 4.48 -17.39 19.84
C ALA A 188 4.11 -16.28 18.82
N ILE A 189 3.70 -16.64 17.59
CA ILE A 189 3.21 -15.68 16.58
C ILE A 189 1.99 -14.92 17.11
N ILE A 190 1.09 -15.58 17.84
CA ILE A 190 -0.11 -14.92 18.38
C ILE A 190 0.30 -13.86 19.40
N ASP A 191 1.19 -14.20 20.33
CA ASP A 191 1.70 -13.26 21.33
C ASP A 191 2.44 -12.09 20.66
N PHE A 192 3.27 -12.38 19.68
CA PHE A 192 3.97 -11.38 18.88
C PHE A 192 3.02 -10.41 18.16
N VAL A 193 1.96 -10.94 17.54
CA VAL A 193 0.97 -10.09 16.86
C VAL A 193 0.25 -9.18 17.87
N ILE A 194 -0.11 -9.71 19.05
CA ILE A 194 -0.87 -8.97 20.06
C ILE A 194 0.00 -7.92 20.77
N PHE A 195 1.20 -8.28 21.19
CA PHE A 195 2.01 -7.40 22.03
C PHE A 195 2.92 -6.47 21.22
N ASP A 196 3.50 -6.95 20.12
CA ASP A 196 4.46 -6.17 19.35
C ASP A 196 3.81 -5.46 18.15
N PHE A 197 2.75 -6.03 17.55
CA PHE A 197 2.17 -5.53 16.29
C PHE A 197 0.82 -4.84 16.40
N LEU A 198 0.07 -5.07 17.47
CA LEU A 198 -1.26 -4.47 17.64
C LEU A 198 -1.21 -2.95 17.55
N ILE A 199 -0.19 -2.32 18.13
CA ILE A 199 -0.02 -0.87 18.08
C ILE A 199 0.23 -0.37 16.65
N TYR A 200 1.06 -1.06 15.86
CA TYR A 200 1.28 -0.73 14.46
C TYR A 200 0.00 -0.90 13.64
N ILE A 201 -0.77 -1.98 13.87
CA ILE A 201 -2.06 -2.20 13.21
C ILE A 201 -3.01 -1.04 13.50
N ILE A 202 -3.14 -0.64 14.77
CA ILE A 202 -4.03 0.45 15.17
C ILE A 202 -3.59 1.77 14.54
N PHE A 203 -2.32 2.15 14.63
CA PHE A 203 -1.83 3.42 14.07
C PHE A 203 -1.95 3.47 12.54
N VAL A 204 -1.61 2.38 11.85
CA VAL A 204 -1.76 2.29 10.41
C VAL A 204 -3.24 2.35 10.02
N ALA A 205 -4.12 1.65 10.74
CA ALA A 205 -5.54 1.66 10.46
C ALA A 205 -6.16 3.06 10.67
N LEU A 206 -5.81 3.74 11.76
CA LEU A 206 -6.25 5.11 12.04
C LEU A 206 -5.70 6.10 11.01
N GLY A 207 -4.41 5.99 10.67
CA GLY A 207 -3.78 6.84 9.64
C GLY A 207 -4.43 6.63 8.27
N GLY A 208 -4.61 5.37 7.86
CA GLY A 208 -5.29 5.03 6.61
C GLY A 208 -6.74 5.51 6.57
N ALA A 209 -7.46 5.42 7.69
CA ALA A 209 -8.81 5.92 7.82
C ALA A 209 -8.85 7.45 7.72
N ALA A 210 -7.96 8.15 8.41
CA ALA A 210 -7.87 9.62 8.41
C ALA A 210 -7.53 10.16 7.02
N ILE A 211 -6.52 9.58 6.36
CA ILE A 211 -6.14 9.93 4.98
C ILE A 211 -7.32 9.71 4.05
N SER A 212 -7.94 8.52 4.09
CA SER A 212 -9.06 8.19 3.21
C SER A 212 -10.28 9.07 3.48
N TYR A 213 -10.55 9.40 4.74
CA TYR A 213 -11.65 10.29 5.13
C TYR A 213 -11.44 11.68 4.53
N TRP A 214 -10.24 12.26 4.71
CA TRP A 214 -9.89 13.58 4.18
C TRP A 214 -9.92 13.62 2.65
N MET A 215 -9.38 12.59 1.98
CA MET A 215 -9.34 12.53 0.51
C MET A 215 -10.70 12.26 -0.14
N THR A 216 -11.65 11.71 0.60
CA THR A 216 -13.00 11.43 0.10
C THR A 216 -14.02 12.43 0.61
N ASP A 217 -13.56 13.57 1.14
CA ASP A 217 -14.44 14.65 1.57
C ASP A 217 -15.26 15.18 0.38
N PRO A 218 -16.61 15.20 0.46
CA PRO A 218 -17.47 15.70 -0.59
C PRO A 218 -17.13 17.13 -1.04
N ASP A 219 -16.68 17.97 -0.12
CA ASP A 219 -16.37 19.39 -0.40
C ASP A 219 -15.12 19.55 -1.30
N ASN A 220 -14.32 18.49 -1.42
CA ASN A 220 -13.14 18.43 -2.27
C ASN A 220 -13.39 17.74 -3.63
N ILE A 221 -14.61 17.25 -3.87
CA ILE A 221 -14.96 16.61 -5.14
C ILE A 221 -15.33 17.71 -6.14
N PRO A 222 -14.69 17.78 -7.32
CA PRO A 222 -15.07 18.75 -8.34
C PRO A 222 -16.56 18.61 -8.66
N GLU A 223 -17.34 19.67 -8.45
CA GLU A 223 -18.69 19.74 -8.99
C GLU A 223 -18.55 19.75 -10.52
N MET A 224 -19.13 18.76 -11.19
CA MET A 224 -19.22 18.83 -12.64
C MET A 224 -20.17 19.98 -12.97
N GLU A 225 -19.68 20.97 -13.72
CA GLU A 225 -20.56 21.90 -14.42
C GLU A 225 -21.48 21.05 -15.30
N VAL A 226 -22.74 20.91 -14.87
CA VAL A 226 -23.76 20.31 -15.70
C VAL A 226 -23.85 21.21 -16.93
N PHE A 227 -23.30 20.76 -18.06
CA PHE A 227 -23.60 21.39 -19.34
C PHE A 227 -25.10 21.23 -19.54
N VAL A 228 -25.87 22.24 -19.15
CA VAL A 228 -27.27 22.35 -19.50
C VAL A 228 -27.29 22.35 -21.01
N THR A 229 -27.62 21.20 -21.61
CA THR A 229 -27.95 21.14 -23.04
C THR A 229 -29.05 22.16 -23.23
N PRO A 230 -28.85 23.25 -24.00
CA PRO A 230 -29.92 24.19 -24.24
C PRO A 230 -31.07 23.39 -24.85
N GLU A 231 -32.25 23.48 -24.23
CA GLU A 231 -33.47 22.97 -24.83
C GLU A 231 -33.52 23.51 -26.24
N LEU A 232 -33.51 22.61 -27.23
CA LEU A 232 -33.83 22.98 -28.59
C LEU A 232 -35.23 23.56 -28.53
N ILE A 233 -35.31 24.89 -28.60
CA ILE A 233 -36.55 25.62 -28.81
C ILE A 233 -37.14 25.01 -30.08
N ASN A 234 -38.17 24.17 -29.92
CA ASN A 234 -39.02 23.81 -31.04
C ASN A 234 -39.75 25.10 -31.42
N GLU A 235 -39.20 25.80 -32.40
CA GLU A 235 -39.94 26.82 -33.15
C GLU A 235 -41.01 26.07 -33.94
N GLU A 236 -42.24 26.06 -33.41
CA GLU A 236 -43.47 25.86 -34.18
C GLU A 236 -43.85 27.15 -34.92
#